data_AF-A0A2V5NR03-F1
#
_entry.id   AF-A0A2V5NR03-F1
#
_cell.length_a   1.000
_cell.length_b   1.000
_cell.length_c   1.000
_cell.angle_alpha   90.00
_cell.angle_beta   90.00
_cell.angle_gamma   90.00
#
_symmetry.space_group_name_H-M   'P 1'
#
loop_
_entity.id
_entity.type
_entity.pdbx_description
1 polymer ?
#
loop_
_entity_poly.entity_id
_entity_poly.type
_entity_poly.pdbx_seq_one_letter_code
_entity_poly.pdbx_strand_id
1 'polypeptide(L)'
;MPLDTSSQLIISVRDQKLMLVQNGAKVATYPVSTSMFGVGDSWGRMTTPLGYLAVEKKIGDNVPTGAVFHNRRLTGEILQPNAPGRDPVITRIIWLRGLEAQNAHAFQRGIYIHGTPQEKAIGKPASYGCIRMKSSDVTELYNRVPLGAVVQIIPDTLPKTVQALPVQLTHTLVAATAPPQTQTDKRGRLPKVAKAPRVEPTNSVIDVSALAAPPQRLTQNQPQAQPATRNQDQLGSKESTGTLTAEEMRMGGALAAERQKAKLALNKRF
;
A
#
# COMPACT_ATOMS: atom_id res chain seq x y z
N MET A 1 -10.23 -1.84 -7.85
CA MET A 1 -10.20 -3.26 -7.44
C MET A 1 -11.51 -3.58 -6.71
N PRO A 2 -12.20 -4.69 -7.05
CA PRO A 2 -13.37 -5.13 -6.31
C PRO A 2 -13.02 -5.45 -4.85
N LEU A 3 -14.01 -5.33 -3.94
CA LEU A 3 -13.83 -5.74 -2.55
C LEU A 3 -13.99 -7.25 -2.42
N ASP A 4 -13.21 -7.83 -1.53
CA ASP A 4 -13.37 -9.21 -1.08
C ASP A 4 -14.19 -9.19 0.22
N THR A 5 -15.36 -9.82 0.19
CA THR A 5 -16.29 -9.90 1.32
C THR A 5 -16.12 -11.20 2.12
N SER A 6 -15.30 -12.13 1.64
CA SER A 6 -15.02 -13.40 2.30
C SER A 6 -14.02 -13.23 3.44
N SER A 7 -13.14 -12.23 3.36
CA SER A 7 -12.10 -11.94 4.35
C SER A 7 -12.20 -10.51 4.88
N GLN A 8 -12.30 -10.38 6.20
CA GLN A 8 -12.34 -9.10 6.90
C GLN A 8 -11.26 -9.04 7.99
N LEU A 9 -10.60 -7.90 8.10
CA LEU A 9 -9.71 -7.55 9.21
C LEU A 9 -10.39 -6.52 10.10
N ILE A 10 -10.43 -6.75 11.40
CA ILE A 10 -10.91 -5.77 12.38
C ILE A 10 -9.73 -5.41 13.29
N ILE A 11 -9.34 -4.14 13.30
CA ILE A 11 -8.19 -3.63 14.05
C ILE A 11 -8.72 -2.73 15.16
N SER A 12 -8.49 -3.12 16.40
CA SER A 12 -8.83 -2.34 17.58
C SER A 12 -7.63 -1.48 18.00
N VAL A 13 -7.83 -0.16 17.98
CA VAL A 13 -6.86 0.79 18.54
C VAL A 13 -6.81 0.67 20.06
N ARG A 14 -7.94 0.43 20.74
CA ARG A 14 -7.95 0.27 22.20
C ARG A 14 -7.16 -0.95 22.65
N ASP A 15 -7.41 -2.09 22.02
CA ASP A 15 -6.85 -3.37 22.45
C ASP A 15 -5.46 -3.62 21.85
N GLN A 16 -5.05 -2.82 20.86
CA GLN A 16 -3.84 -3.05 20.07
C GLN A 16 -3.83 -4.48 19.50
N LYS A 17 -4.95 -4.87 18.89
CA LYS A 17 -5.14 -6.20 18.30
C LYS A 17 -5.78 -6.12 16.92
N LEU A 18 -5.45 -7.08 16.08
CA LEU A 18 -6.08 -7.35 14.80
C LEU A 18 -6.80 -8.70 14.89
N MET A 19 -8.06 -8.75 14.47
CA MET A 19 -8.83 -9.97 14.28
C MET A 19 -8.99 -10.25 12.79
N LEU A 20 -8.65 -11.47 12.37
CA LEU A 20 -9.00 -11.98 11.05
C LEU A 20 -10.32 -12.75 11.14
N VAL A 21 -11.26 -12.35 10.29
CA VAL A 21 -12.54 -13.02 10.08
C VAL A 21 -12.57 -13.54 8.65
N GLN A 22 -12.94 -14.80 8.47
CA GLN A 22 -13.17 -15.38 7.16
C GLN A 22 -14.50 -16.13 7.15
N ASN A 23 -15.32 -15.90 6.12
CA ASN A 23 -16.64 -16.50 5.96
C ASN A 23 -17.53 -16.31 7.21
N GLY A 24 -17.44 -15.13 7.84
CA GLY A 24 -18.19 -14.79 9.06
C GLY A 24 -17.65 -15.40 10.36
N ALA A 25 -16.59 -16.21 10.32
CA ALA A 25 -15.99 -16.82 11.50
C ALA A 25 -14.65 -16.18 11.86
N LYS A 26 -14.39 -16.00 13.16
CA LYS A 26 -13.07 -15.59 13.65
C LYS A 26 -12.06 -16.70 13.38
N VAL A 27 -11.02 -16.38 12.62
CA VAL A 27 -9.93 -17.31 12.28
C VAL A 27 -8.71 -17.12 13.19
N ALA A 28 -8.33 -15.86 13.42
CA ALA A 28 -7.14 -15.56 14.21
C ALA A 28 -7.25 -14.20 14.91
N THR A 29 -6.41 -13.99 15.92
CA THR A 29 -6.21 -12.68 16.55
C THR A 29 -4.73 -12.47 16.83
N TYR A 30 -4.21 -11.33 16.39
CA TYR A 30 -2.80 -10.97 16.50
C TYR A 30 -2.64 -9.71 17.34
N PRO A 31 -1.59 -9.61 18.17
CA PRO A 31 -1.22 -8.34 18.77
C PRO A 31 -0.62 -7.43 17.68
N VAL A 32 -0.94 -6.13 17.74
CA VAL A 32 -0.42 -5.13 16.80
C VAL A 32 0.06 -3.88 17.55
N SER A 33 0.66 -2.94 16.82
CA SER A 33 0.87 -1.58 17.30
C SER A 33 0.40 -0.56 16.29
N THR A 34 -0.57 0.28 16.69
CA THR A 34 -1.00 1.46 15.92
C THR A 34 -0.15 2.68 16.28
N SER A 35 -0.53 3.84 15.76
CA SER A 35 0.22 5.07 15.99
C SER A 35 0.25 5.51 17.45
N MET A 36 1.43 5.93 17.91
CA MET A 36 1.59 6.62 19.19
C MET A 36 1.05 8.07 19.18
N PHE A 37 0.74 8.62 18.01
CA PHE A 37 0.21 9.97 17.82
C PHE A 37 -1.32 10.02 17.81
N GLY A 38 -1.98 8.87 17.99
CA GLY A 38 -3.44 8.75 18.00
C GLY A 38 -4.04 8.44 16.63
N VAL A 39 -5.27 8.89 16.43
CA VAL A 39 -6.10 8.52 15.28
C VAL A 39 -6.36 9.69 14.33
N GLY A 40 -6.59 9.39 13.05
CA GLY A 40 -6.95 10.36 12.01
C GLY A 40 -6.16 10.20 10.71
N ASP A 41 -6.63 10.89 9.66
CA ASP A 41 -6.06 10.76 8.31
C ASP A 41 -5.54 12.05 7.65
N SER A 42 -5.47 13.16 8.41
CA SER A 42 -5.01 14.43 7.84
C SER A 42 -3.56 14.37 7.36
N TRP A 43 -3.26 15.10 6.29
CA TRP A 43 -1.90 15.27 5.77
C TRP A 43 -0.91 15.76 6.83
N GLY A 44 0.33 15.28 6.73
CA GLY A 44 1.41 15.64 7.65
C GLY A 44 1.27 15.06 9.07
N ARG A 45 0.16 14.39 9.39
CA ARG A 45 0.02 13.69 10.67
C ARG A 45 0.59 12.29 10.59
N MET A 46 1.03 11.79 11.73
CA MET A 46 1.54 10.43 11.91
C MET A 46 0.52 9.53 12.59
N THR A 47 -0.78 9.80 12.43
CA THR A 47 -1.90 9.09 13.08
C THR A 47 -2.41 7.90 12.26
N THR A 48 -3.04 6.93 12.92
CA THR A 48 -3.68 5.79 12.27
C THR A 48 -5.13 6.14 11.87
N PRO A 49 -5.53 5.99 10.60
CA PRO A 49 -6.90 6.31 10.18
C PRO A 49 -7.92 5.34 10.81
N LEU A 50 -9.12 5.83 11.11
CA LEU A 50 -10.27 5.01 11.51
C LEU A 50 -11.14 4.68 10.30
N GLY A 51 -12.09 3.76 10.51
CA GLY A 51 -13.14 3.45 9.54
C GLY A 51 -12.81 2.26 8.66
N TYR A 52 -13.45 2.20 7.49
CA TYR A 52 -13.30 1.15 6.50
C TYR A 52 -12.23 1.49 5.47
N LEU A 53 -11.36 0.52 5.26
CA LEU A 53 -10.26 0.51 4.30
C LEU A 53 -10.32 -0.81 3.52
N ALA A 54 -9.49 -0.94 2.50
CA ALA A 54 -9.28 -2.19 1.78
C ALA A 54 -7.80 -2.45 1.54
N VAL A 55 -7.43 -3.74 1.46
CA VAL A 55 -6.11 -4.16 1.01
C VAL A 55 -5.96 -3.85 -0.47
N GLU A 56 -5.16 -2.84 -0.80
CA GLU A 56 -4.95 -2.36 -2.17
C GLU A 56 -3.72 -2.99 -2.83
N LYS A 57 -2.62 -3.17 -2.07
CA LYS A 57 -1.40 -3.81 -2.58
C LYS A 57 -0.76 -4.69 -1.53
N LYS A 58 0.01 -5.67 -2.01
CA LYS A 58 0.80 -6.57 -1.19
C LYS A 58 2.22 -6.63 -1.75
N ILE A 59 3.22 -6.52 -0.87
CA ILE A 59 4.63 -6.54 -1.22
C ILE A 59 5.37 -7.44 -0.24
N GLY A 60 6.23 -8.30 -0.75
CA GLY A 60 7.05 -9.22 0.03
C GLY A 60 6.77 -10.70 -0.23
N ASP A 61 6.11 -11.05 -1.35
CA ASP A 61 5.95 -12.45 -1.76
C ASP A 61 7.31 -13.17 -1.76
N ASN A 62 7.37 -14.31 -1.08
CA ASN A 62 8.56 -15.17 -0.96
C ASN A 62 9.82 -14.47 -0.40
N VAL A 63 9.68 -13.28 0.18
CA VAL A 63 10.80 -12.56 0.81
C VAL A 63 11.10 -13.19 2.19
N PRO A 64 12.37 -13.29 2.62
CA PRO A 64 12.70 -13.77 3.96
C PRO A 64 12.08 -12.94 5.08
N THR A 65 11.78 -13.59 6.21
CA THR A 65 11.46 -12.90 7.47
C THR A 65 12.61 -11.99 7.88
N GLY A 66 12.31 -10.77 8.32
CA GLY A 66 13.33 -9.79 8.72
C GLY A 66 13.80 -8.89 7.58
N ALA A 67 13.49 -9.22 6.33
CA ALA A 67 13.99 -8.49 5.17
C ALA A 67 13.50 -7.04 5.14
N VAL A 68 14.42 -6.12 4.87
CA VAL A 68 14.18 -4.67 4.95
C VAL A 68 13.64 -4.11 3.63
N PHE A 69 12.66 -3.23 3.74
CA PHE A 69 12.14 -2.43 2.64
C PHE A 69 12.50 -0.95 2.81
N HIS A 70 13.01 -0.34 1.74
CA HIS A 70 13.15 1.10 1.62
C HIS A 70 12.34 1.58 0.41
N ASN A 71 11.45 2.56 0.61
CA ASN A 71 10.50 3.00 -0.41
C ASN A 71 9.75 1.84 -1.08
N ARG A 72 9.40 0.81 -0.27
CA ARG A 72 8.71 -0.41 -0.70
C ARG A 72 9.52 -1.32 -1.64
N ARG A 73 10.84 -1.10 -1.74
CA ARG A 73 11.77 -1.95 -2.48
C ARG A 73 12.65 -2.72 -1.50
N LEU A 74 12.86 -4.00 -1.78
CA LEU A 74 13.74 -4.86 -1.01
C LEU A 74 15.18 -4.31 -1.06
N THR A 75 15.86 -4.24 0.09
CA THR A 75 17.24 -3.74 0.15
C THR A 75 18.29 -4.85 0.17
N GLY A 76 17.89 -6.09 0.47
CA GLY A 76 18.79 -7.22 0.69
C GLY A 76 19.25 -7.38 2.15
N GLU A 77 19.02 -6.39 3.01
CA GLU A 77 19.29 -6.49 4.45
C GLU A 77 18.20 -7.32 5.16
N ILE A 78 18.60 -8.08 6.17
CA ILE A 78 17.72 -8.87 7.03
C ILE A 78 18.00 -8.48 8.49
N LEU A 79 16.96 -8.04 9.20
CA LEU A 79 17.05 -7.70 10.62
C LEU A 79 16.38 -8.77 11.48
N GLN A 80 17.05 -9.10 12.58
CA GLN A 80 16.47 -9.93 13.63
C GLN A 80 15.45 -9.13 14.46
N PRO A 81 14.46 -9.79 15.08
CA PRO A 81 13.61 -9.17 16.06
C PRO A 81 14.43 -8.47 17.15
N ASN A 82 14.10 -7.21 17.39
CA ASN A 82 14.70 -6.29 18.36
C ASN A 82 16.19 -5.98 18.12
N ALA A 83 16.66 -6.14 16.87
CA ALA A 83 17.98 -5.63 16.48
C ALA A 83 18.10 -4.14 16.83
N PRO A 84 19.25 -3.71 17.39
CA PRO A 84 19.45 -2.32 17.76
C PRO A 84 19.50 -1.40 16.53
N GLY A 85 19.13 -0.14 16.73
CA GLY A 85 19.24 0.90 15.72
C GLY A 85 17.89 1.27 15.10
N ARG A 86 17.88 1.35 13.77
CA ARG A 86 16.77 1.91 12.97
C ARG A 86 15.52 1.03 13.00
N ASP A 87 14.38 1.62 12.65
CA ASP A 87 13.05 0.98 12.64
C ASP A 87 12.45 0.98 11.22
N PRO A 88 13.05 0.24 10.27
CA PRO A 88 12.51 0.11 8.93
C PRO A 88 11.26 -0.77 8.91
N VAL A 89 10.51 -0.66 7.82
CA VAL A 89 9.48 -1.64 7.46
C VAL A 89 10.17 -2.93 7.03
N ILE A 90 9.77 -4.06 7.62
CA ILE A 90 10.36 -5.37 7.34
C ILE A 90 9.31 -6.43 6.99
N THR A 91 9.80 -7.56 6.46
CA THR A 91 9.08 -8.82 6.27
C THR A 91 7.98 -8.76 5.20
N ARG A 92 6.89 -8.04 5.43
CA ARG A 92 5.76 -7.91 4.50
C ARG A 92 5.16 -6.51 4.57
N ILE A 93 4.54 -6.08 3.48
CA ILE A 93 3.75 -4.84 3.40
C ILE A 93 2.38 -5.18 2.83
N ILE A 94 1.32 -4.92 3.60
CA ILE A 94 -0.07 -4.91 3.14
C ILE A 94 -0.51 -3.45 3.11
N TRP A 95 -0.68 -2.88 1.93
CA TRP A 95 -0.96 -1.47 1.74
C TRP A 95 -2.45 -1.21 1.67
N LEU A 96 -2.93 -0.30 2.50
CA LEU A 96 -4.34 0.00 2.65
C LEU A 96 -4.75 1.24 1.84
N ARG A 97 -5.95 1.21 1.25
CA ARG A 97 -6.65 2.40 0.74
C ARG A 97 -7.88 2.69 1.59
N GLY A 98 -8.22 3.96 1.75
CA GLY A 98 -9.47 4.36 2.37
C GLY A 98 -10.68 4.00 1.51
N LEU A 99 -11.80 3.71 2.17
CA LEU A 99 -13.12 3.53 1.53
C LEU A 99 -14.08 4.68 1.88
N GLU A 100 -13.66 5.62 2.72
CA GLU A 100 -14.51 6.68 3.27
C GLU A 100 -13.79 8.03 3.20
N ALA A 101 -14.56 9.13 3.20
CA ALA A 101 -14.00 10.47 3.07
C ALA A 101 -12.98 10.81 4.17
N GLN A 102 -13.24 10.36 5.41
CA GLN A 102 -12.36 10.58 6.56
C GLN A 102 -11.02 9.82 6.49
N ASN A 103 -10.89 8.84 5.61
CA ASN A 103 -9.66 8.05 5.43
C ASN A 103 -9.14 8.05 3.98
N ALA A 104 -9.55 9.05 3.19
CA ALA A 104 -9.24 9.18 1.78
C ALA A 104 -7.73 9.33 1.45
N HIS A 105 -6.89 9.70 2.42
CA HIS A 105 -5.45 9.88 2.26
C HIS A 105 -4.63 8.66 2.72
N ALA A 106 -5.26 7.62 3.29
CA ALA A 106 -4.57 6.47 3.85
C ALA A 106 -3.59 5.81 2.85
N PHE A 107 -3.98 5.72 1.57
CA PHE A 107 -3.12 5.15 0.54
C PHE A 107 -1.90 6.04 0.27
N GLN A 108 -2.11 7.33 0.01
CA GLN A 108 -1.02 8.27 -0.31
C GLN A 108 -0.08 8.49 0.88
N ARG A 109 -0.60 8.45 2.12
CA ARG A 109 0.18 8.52 3.36
C ARG A 109 0.98 7.24 3.64
N GLY A 110 0.75 6.16 2.88
CA GLY A 110 1.48 4.91 3.05
C GLY A 110 1.09 4.15 4.31
N ILE A 111 -0.20 4.09 4.63
CA ILE A 111 -0.69 3.30 5.76
C ILE A 111 -0.62 1.81 5.41
N TYR A 112 0.18 1.07 6.18
CA TYR A 112 0.40 -0.37 5.98
C TYR A 112 0.02 -1.19 7.20
N ILE A 113 -0.25 -2.47 6.97
CA ILE A 113 0.01 -3.53 7.95
C ILE A 113 1.37 -4.15 7.57
N HIS A 114 2.33 -4.15 8.49
CA HIS A 114 3.70 -4.56 8.17
C HIS A 114 4.47 -5.14 9.36
N GLY A 115 5.57 -5.85 9.07
CA GLY A 115 6.51 -6.32 10.10
C GLY A 115 7.39 -5.19 10.65
N THR A 116 7.78 -5.27 11.91
CA THR A 116 8.73 -4.33 12.55
C THR A 116 9.85 -5.09 13.26
N PRO A 117 11.09 -4.56 13.27
CA PRO A 117 12.12 -5.09 14.15
C PRO A 117 11.83 -4.74 15.62
N GLN A 118 10.98 -3.77 15.94
CA GLN A 118 10.67 -3.38 17.32
C GLN A 118 9.59 -4.27 17.98
N GLU A 119 9.75 -5.59 17.91
CA GLU A 119 8.72 -6.54 18.36
C GLU A 119 8.39 -6.44 19.85
N LYS A 120 9.33 -5.97 20.68
CA LYS A 120 9.10 -5.70 22.12
C LYS A 120 8.06 -4.61 22.39
N ALA A 121 7.78 -3.75 21.39
CA ALA A 121 6.79 -2.68 21.50
C ALA A 121 5.38 -3.11 21.05
N ILE A 122 5.25 -4.30 20.43
CA ILE A 122 3.96 -4.83 19.96
C ILE A 122 2.98 -5.00 21.13
N GLY A 123 1.74 -4.58 20.91
CA GLY A 123 0.68 -4.52 21.94
C GLY A 123 0.53 -3.15 22.60
N LYS A 124 1.30 -2.14 22.17
CA LYS A 124 1.20 -0.74 22.62
C LYS A 124 1.21 0.20 21.42
N PRO A 125 0.59 1.39 21.48
CA PRO A 125 0.75 2.40 20.44
C PRO A 125 2.24 2.76 20.27
N ALA A 126 2.81 2.44 19.11
CA ALA A 126 4.25 2.51 18.89
C ALA A 126 4.66 2.87 17.45
N SER A 127 3.70 3.06 16.53
CA SER A 127 3.98 3.40 15.14
C SER A 127 3.86 4.90 14.83
N TYR A 128 4.14 5.25 13.58
CA TYR A 128 3.98 6.60 13.01
C TYR A 128 2.77 6.69 12.05
N GLY A 129 1.78 5.81 12.22
CA GLY A 129 0.54 5.80 11.42
C GLY A 129 0.14 4.41 10.99
N CYS A 130 1.12 3.56 10.66
CA CYS A 130 0.91 2.19 10.23
C CYS A 130 0.47 1.25 11.37
N ILE A 131 0.17 0.01 11.01
CA ILE A 131 -0.15 -1.09 11.90
C ILE A 131 1.04 -2.05 11.88
N ARG A 132 1.78 -2.10 12.98
CA ARG A 132 2.95 -2.98 13.12
C ARG A 132 2.54 -4.33 13.66
N MET A 133 3.21 -5.36 13.19
CA MET A 133 3.06 -6.75 13.61
C MET A 133 4.43 -7.38 13.81
N LYS A 134 4.47 -8.47 14.57
CA LYS A 134 5.64 -9.36 14.58
C LYS A 134 5.84 -9.96 13.20
N SER A 135 7.08 -10.33 12.88
CA SER A 135 7.41 -10.85 11.56
C SER A 135 6.75 -12.20 11.26
N SER A 136 6.61 -13.07 12.27
CA SER A 136 5.84 -14.32 12.15
C SER A 136 4.39 -14.05 11.79
N ASP A 137 3.76 -13.15 12.55
CA ASP A 137 2.32 -12.89 12.50
C ASP A 137 1.94 -12.20 11.19
N VAL A 138 2.75 -11.23 10.73
CA VAL A 138 2.49 -10.56 9.45
C VAL A 138 2.72 -11.50 8.26
N THR A 139 3.66 -12.44 8.35
CA THR A 139 3.89 -13.44 7.30
C THR A 139 2.67 -14.35 7.16
N GLU A 140 2.14 -14.82 8.29
CA GLU A 140 0.93 -15.63 8.31
C GLU A 140 -0.29 -14.86 7.78
N LEU A 141 -0.53 -13.66 8.30
CA LEU A 141 -1.63 -12.80 7.87
C LEU A 141 -1.56 -12.51 6.37
N TYR A 142 -0.37 -12.17 5.88
CA TYR A 142 -0.14 -11.87 4.48
C TYR A 142 -0.51 -13.06 3.57
N ASN A 143 -0.26 -14.30 3.99
CA ASN A 143 -0.62 -15.47 3.18
C ASN A 143 -2.12 -15.77 3.18
N ARG A 144 -2.85 -15.35 4.23
CA ARG A 144 -4.29 -15.61 4.37
C ARG A 144 -5.17 -14.55 3.70
N VAL A 145 -4.69 -13.30 3.63
CA VAL A 145 -5.53 -12.16 3.25
C VAL A 145 -5.40 -11.84 1.74
N PRO A 146 -6.50 -11.88 0.97
CA PRO A 146 -6.48 -11.53 -0.44
C PRO A 146 -6.42 -10.00 -0.66
N LEU A 147 -6.05 -9.60 -1.88
CA LEU A 147 -6.31 -8.24 -2.33
C LEU A 147 -7.82 -7.96 -2.28
N GLY A 148 -8.19 -6.76 -1.88
CA GLY A 148 -9.60 -6.33 -1.79
C GLY A 148 -10.25 -6.64 -0.45
N ALA A 149 -9.61 -7.42 0.42
CA ALA A 149 -10.13 -7.72 1.76
C ALA A 149 -10.42 -6.42 2.53
N VAL A 150 -11.60 -6.38 3.15
CA VAL A 150 -12.07 -5.22 3.92
C VAL A 150 -11.30 -5.15 5.23
N VAL A 151 -10.83 -3.96 5.57
CA VAL A 151 -10.15 -3.66 6.83
C VAL A 151 -10.95 -2.61 7.57
N GLN A 152 -11.39 -2.89 8.79
CA GLN A 152 -12.04 -1.93 9.65
C GLN A 152 -11.11 -1.57 10.81
N ILE A 153 -10.81 -0.29 10.99
CA ILE A 153 -10.03 0.21 12.13
C ILE A 153 -10.99 0.94 13.07
N ILE A 154 -11.13 0.43 14.30
CA ILE A 154 -12.08 0.93 15.30
C ILE A 154 -11.35 1.52 16.52
N PRO A 155 -11.89 2.57 17.15
CA PRO A 155 -11.33 3.13 18.38
C PRO A 155 -11.58 2.24 19.60
N ASP A 156 -12.55 1.33 19.52
CA ASP A 156 -13.04 0.51 20.64
C ASP A 156 -12.45 -0.89 20.68
N THR A 157 -12.91 -1.71 21.62
CA THR A 157 -12.50 -3.11 21.80
C THR A 157 -12.93 -3.97 20.62
N LEU A 158 -12.17 -5.03 20.34
CA LEU A 158 -12.58 -6.04 19.37
C LEU A 158 -13.96 -6.64 19.73
N PRO A 159 -14.80 -6.93 18.73
CA PRO A 159 -16.10 -7.54 18.96
C PRO A 159 -15.94 -8.95 19.56
N LYS A 160 -16.75 -9.27 20.57
CA LYS A 160 -16.76 -10.60 21.21
C LYS A 160 -17.35 -11.67 20.29
N THR A 161 -18.33 -11.27 19.49
CA THR A 161 -19.01 -12.10 18.50
C THR A 161 -18.83 -11.45 17.14
N VAL A 162 -18.40 -12.25 16.18
CA VAL A 162 -18.38 -11.83 14.77
C VAL A 162 -19.80 -12.00 14.25
N GLN A 163 -20.52 -10.90 14.07
CA GLN A 163 -21.75 -10.94 13.26
C GLN A 163 -21.31 -11.00 11.81
N ALA A 164 -21.84 -11.97 11.05
CA ALA A 164 -21.69 -11.95 9.60
C ALA A 164 -22.22 -10.60 9.10
N LEU A 165 -21.39 -9.81 8.44
CA LEU A 165 -21.85 -8.57 7.83
C LEU A 165 -22.97 -8.92 6.83
N PRO A 166 -24.16 -8.30 6.91
CA PRO A 166 -25.04 -8.25 5.75
C PRO A 166 -24.38 -7.31 4.74
N VAL A 167 -23.54 -7.86 3.86
CA VAL A 167 -22.95 -7.06 2.77
C VAL A 167 -24.01 -6.90 1.67
N GLN A 168 -25.01 -6.05 1.91
CA GLN A 168 -25.70 -5.38 0.81
C GLN A 168 -24.90 -4.12 0.46
N LEU A 169 -23.87 -4.28 -0.37
CA LEU A 169 -23.41 -3.18 -1.20
C LEU A 169 -24.27 -3.20 -2.46
N THR A 170 -25.35 -2.41 -2.47
CA THR A 170 -26.15 -2.21 -3.67
C THR A 170 -25.25 -1.56 -4.72
N HIS A 171 -24.83 -2.34 -5.71
CA HIS A 171 -24.38 -1.81 -6.98
C HIS A 171 -25.58 -1.12 -7.64
N THR A 172 -25.79 0.15 -7.36
CA THR A 172 -26.62 0.99 -8.22
C THR A 172 -25.82 1.23 -9.50
N LEU A 173 -25.92 0.29 -10.44
CA LEU A 173 -25.61 0.57 -11.84
C LEU A 173 -26.67 1.55 -12.33
N VAL A 174 -26.32 2.84 -12.38
CA VAL A 174 -27.05 3.78 -13.22
C VAL A 174 -26.70 3.42 -14.66
N ALA A 175 -27.46 2.49 -15.22
CA ALA A 175 -27.55 2.34 -16.66
C ALA A 175 -28.27 3.60 -17.18
N ALA A 176 -27.51 4.52 -17.77
CA ALA A 176 -28.08 5.58 -18.59
C ALA A 176 -28.60 4.93 -19.88
N THR A 177 -29.83 4.43 -19.86
CA THR A 177 -30.59 4.16 -21.08
C THR A 177 -31.04 5.49 -21.66
N ALA A 178 -30.29 5.97 -22.66
CA ALA A 178 -30.77 7.00 -23.57
C ALA A 178 -31.91 6.40 -24.44
N PRO A 179 -33.02 7.12 -24.66
CA PRO A 179 -34.09 6.67 -25.54
C PRO A 179 -33.68 6.77 -27.03
N PRO A 180 -34.21 5.90 -27.91
CA PRO A 180 -33.92 5.95 -29.34
C PRO A 180 -34.68 7.13 -29.99
N GLN A 181 -33.96 7.96 -30.74
CA GLN A 181 -34.57 8.88 -31.70
C GLN A 181 -34.43 8.34 -33.11
N THR A 182 -35.58 8.14 -33.74
CA THR A 182 -35.77 7.79 -35.15
C THR A 182 -36.16 9.05 -35.91
N GLN A 183 -35.48 9.35 -37.04
CA GLN A 183 -35.99 10.01 -38.25
C GLN A 183 -34.85 10.05 -39.30
N THR A 184 -34.91 9.25 -40.38
CA THR A 184 -35.34 9.60 -41.75
C THR A 184 -34.53 10.74 -42.38
N ASP A 185 -34.04 10.74 -43.62
CA ASP A 185 -34.05 9.83 -44.78
C ASP A 185 -33.16 10.53 -45.85
N LYS A 186 -32.57 9.79 -46.81
CA LYS A 186 -32.39 10.12 -48.25
C LYS A 186 -31.25 9.35 -48.95
N ARG A 187 -31.71 8.32 -49.68
CA ARG A 187 -31.40 7.92 -51.07
C ARG A 187 -29.94 7.85 -51.56
N GLY A 188 -29.55 6.65 -52.03
CA GLY A 188 -28.46 6.51 -53.00
C GLY A 188 -28.02 5.09 -53.38
N ARG A 189 -28.87 4.34 -54.11
CA ARG A 189 -28.49 3.42 -55.23
C ARG A 189 -27.64 2.14 -54.95
N LEU A 190 -28.25 0.97 -55.16
CA LEU A 190 -27.64 -0.36 -55.44
C LEU A 190 -27.21 -0.46 -56.93
N PRO A 191 -26.25 -1.31 -57.37
CA PRO A 191 -26.22 -2.80 -57.23
C PRO A 191 -24.79 -3.37 -56.97
N LYS A 192 -24.41 -4.65 -56.92
CA LYS A 192 -24.91 -5.98 -57.36
C LYS A 192 -24.08 -7.07 -56.63
N VAL A 193 -24.62 -8.28 -56.52
CA VAL A 193 -24.06 -9.48 -55.88
C VAL A 193 -22.87 -10.09 -56.66
N ALA A 194 -21.85 -10.61 -55.94
CA ALA A 194 -20.95 -11.67 -56.41
C ALA A 194 -20.39 -12.53 -55.24
N LYS A 195 -20.03 -13.77 -55.58
CA LYS A 195 -19.92 -14.99 -54.75
C LYS A 195 -18.66 -15.13 -53.88
N ALA A 196 -18.76 -16.00 -52.86
CA ALA A 196 -17.67 -16.63 -52.11
C ALA A 196 -16.80 -17.58 -52.98
N PRO A 197 -15.56 -17.93 -52.56
CA PRO A 197 -15.34 -19.20 -51.84
C PRO A 197 -14.20 -19.16 -50.77
N ARG A 198 -14.35 -19.86 -49.64
CA ARG A 198 -13.80 -21.20 -49.26
C ARG A 198 -12.37 -21.17 -48.66
N VAL A 199 -12.30 -21.63 -47.41
CA VAL A 199 -11.12 -21.99 -46.60
C VAL A 199 -10.69 -23.43 -46.92
N GLU A 200 -9.39 -23.75 -46.82
CA GLU A 200 -8.82 -24.99 -46.23
C GLU A 200 -7.26 -24.86 -46.10
N PRO A 201 -6.59 -25.68 -45.25
CA PRO A 201 -5.37 -25.35 -44.50
C PRO A 201 -4.10 -26.04 -45.01
N THR A 202 -2.94 -25.65 -44.47
CA THR A 202 -1.71 -26.48 -44.52
C THR A 202 -1.00 -26.54 -43.17
N ASN A 203 -0.87 -27.76 -42.66
CA ASN A 203 0.07 -28.17 -41.61
C ASN A 203 1.50 -28.23 -42.17
N SER A 204 2.50 -27.91 -41.35
CA SER A 204 3.82 -28.56 -41.40
C SER A 204 4.54 -28.41 -40.06
N VAL A 205 4.87 -29.56 -39.50
CA VAL A 205 5.61 -29.83 -38.26
C VAL A 205 7.08 -30.01 -38.64
N ILE A 206 8.04 -29.39 -37.95
CA ILE A 206 9.34 -30.03 -37.65
C ILE A 206 9.99 -29.40 -36.40
N ASP A 207 10.29 -30.27 -35.43
CA ASP A 207 11.19 -30.14 -34.27
C ASP A 207 12.60 -30.59 -34.69
N VAL A 208 13.69 -29.97 -34.21
CA VAL A 208 14.82 -30.66 -33.50
C VAL A 208 15.76 -29.64 -32.79
N SER A 209 16.03 -29.92 -31.52
CA SER A 209 17.09 -29.50 -30.57
C SER A 209 18.54 -29.30 -31.09
N ALA A 210 19.34 -28.43 -30.42
CA ALA A 210 20.68 -28.76 -29.83
C ALA A 210 21.46 -27.57 -29.20
N LEU A 211 22.23 -27.90 -28.15
CA LEU A 211 23.19 -27.17 -27.29
C LEU A 211 24.40 -26.51 -27.99
N ALA A 212 24.96 -25.43 -27.41
CA ALA A 212 26.37 -25.30 -26.92
C ALA A 212 26.75 -23.86 -26.49
N ALA A 213 27.72 -23.73 -25.58
CA ALA A 213 28.11 -22.53 -24.80
C ALA A 213 29.32 -21.74 -25.38
N PRO A 214 30.04 -20.85 -24.64
CA PRO A 214 30.16 -19.40 -24.90
C PRO A 214 31.58 -18.94 -25.35
N PRO A 215 31.82 -17.62 -25.57
CA PRO A 215 33.17 -17.08 -25.39
C PRO A 215 33.27 -15.82 -24.50
N GLN A 216 34.18 -15.96 -23.53
CA GLN A 216 35.31 -15.11 -23.13
C GLN A 216 35.24 -13.57 -23.00
N ARG A 217 35.88 -13.16 -21.89
CA ARG A 217 36.15 -11.84 -21.32
C ARG A 217 37.41 -11.25 -21.96
N LEU A 218 37.39 -9.95 -22.31
CA LEU A 218 38.58 -9.12 -22.51
C LEU A 218 38.39 -7.75 -21.85
N THR A 219 39.53 -7.15 -21.55
CA THR A 219 39.88 -6.23 -20.46
C THR A 219 39.81 -4.74 -20.82
N GLN A 220 39.68 -3.92 -19.76
CA GLN A 220 40.30 -2.61 -19.52
C GLN A 220 40.20 -1.49 -20.60
N ASN A 221 39.60 -0.35 -20.23
CA ASN A 221 40.35 0.88 -19.90
C ASN A 221 39.40 2.02 -19.46
N GLN A 222 39.78 2.68 -18.34
CA GLN A 222 39.31 4.02 -17.95
C GLN A 222 39.87 5.08 -18.92
N PRO A 223 39.30 6.29 -18.95
CA PRO A 223 40.11 7.43 -18.54
C PRO A 223 39.44 8.39 -17.52
N GLN A 224 40.34 9.16 -16.90
CA GLN A 224 40.24 10.03 -15.73
C GLN A 224 39.56 11.40 -15.98
N ALA A 225 39.21 12.07 -14.87
CA ALA A 225 38.67 13.42 -14.76
C ALA A 225 39.77 14.51 -14.81
N GLN A 226 39.53 15.71 -15.38
CA GLN A 226 39.21 17.03 -14.75
C GLN A 226 39.73 18.16 -15.69
N PRO A 227 39.62 19.49 -15.41
CA PRO A 227 38.41 20.33 -15.15
C PRO A 227 38.45 21.69 -15.92
N ALA A 228 37.32 22.40 -16.05
CA ALA A 228 37.20 23.85 -16.36
C ALA A 228 35.70 24.18 -16.54
N THR A 229 35.09 25.34 -16.26
CA THR A 229 35.44 26.62 -15.64
C THR A 229 34.09 27.33 -15.37
N ARG A 230 34.10 28.21 -14.37
CA ARG A 230 33.04 29.10 -13.90
C ARG A 230 32.56 30.08 -15.00
N ASN A 231 31.25 30.36 -15.06
CA ASN A 231 30.69 31.66 -15.44
C ASN A 231 29.28 31.85 -14.86
N GLN A 232 29.03 33.07 -14.41
CA GLN A 232 27.85 33.56 -13.69
C GLN A 232 26.80 34.17 -14.64
N ASP A 233 25.63 34.41 -14.05
CA ASP A 233 24.55 35.34 -14.41
C ASP A 233 23.44 34.87 -15.38
N GLN A 234 22.24 34.61 -14.82
CA GLN A 234 21.09 35.51 -14.99
C GLN A 234 19.92 35.19 -14.06
N LEU A 235 19.37 36.26 -13.46
CA LEU A 235 18.12 36.31 -12.70
C LEU A 235 16.91 36.01 -13.60
N GLY A 236 15.96 35.24 -13.06
CA GLY A 236 14.60 35.10 -13.59
C GLY A 236 13.65 34.62 -12.50
N SER A 237 12.85 35.55 -11.97
CA SER A 237 11.81 35.34 -10.96
C SER A 237 10.71 34.40 -11.47
N LYS A 238 10.36 33.37 -10.68
CA LYS A 238 9.12 32.59 -10.84
C LYS A 238 8.42 32.41 -9.51
N GLU A 239 7.12 32.66 -9.55
CA GLU A 239 6.15 32.62 -8.46
C GLU A 239 6.07 31.26 -7.78
N SER A 240 5.80 31.33 -6.47
CA SER A 240 5.82 30.23 -5.51
C SER A 240 4.61 29.30 -5.62
N THR A 241 4.85 28.01 -5.85
CA THR A 241 4.00 26.91 -5.38
C THR A 241 4.84 26.06 -4.44
N GLY A 242 4.90 26.46 -3.17
CA GLY A 242 5.74 25.83 -2.16
C GLY A 242 5.21 24.46 -1.74
N THR A 243 5.80 23.39 -2.28
CA THR A 243 5.78 22.08 -1.64
C THR A 243 6.87 22.09 -0.57
N LEU A 244 6.49 21.93 0.70
CA LEU A 244 7.44 21.89 1.82
C LEU A 244 8.44 20.74 1.61
N THR A 245 9.71 21.06 1.81
CA THR A 245 10.82 20.12 1.67
C THR A 245 10.82 19.10 2.83
N ALA A 246 11.46 17.95 2.62
CA ALA A 246 11.57 16.91 3.64
C ALA A 246 12.32 17.39 4.91
N GLU A 247 13.16 18.41 4.78
CA GLU A 247 13.87 19.07 5.88
C GLU A 247 12.89 19.86 6.77
N GLU A 248 12.00 20.64 6.15
CA GLU A 248 10.99 21.46 6.83
C GLU A 248 9.95 20.58 7.56
N MET A 249 9.61 19.42 6.98
CA MET A 249 8.74 18.45 7.64
C MET A 249 9.40 17.78 8.86
N ARG A 250 10.72 17.52 8.83
CA ARG A 250 11.45 17.01 10.01
C ARG A 250 11.49 18.05 11.14
N MET A 251 11.75 19.31 10.80
CA MET A 251 11.76 20.41 11.77
C MET A 251 10.38 20.63 12.40
N GLY A 252 9.31 20.54 11.61
CA GLY A 252 7.93 20.60 12.12
C GLY A 252 7.60 19.45 13.10
N GLY A 253 8.09 18.24 12.82
CA GLY A 253 7.94 17.08 13.71
C GLY A 253 8.70 17.23 15.03
N ALA A 254 9.92 17.77 14.99
CA ALA A 254 10.73 18.02 16.18
C ALA A 254 10.08 19.06 17.12
N LEU A 255 9.56 20.16 16.55
CA LEU A 255 8.84 21.21 17.31
C LEU A 255 7.54 20.70 17.96
N ALA A 256 6.84 19.77 17.32
CA ALA A 256 5.64 19.15 17.89
C ALA A 256 5.98 18.23 19.08
N ALA A 257 7.07 17.47 19.00
CA ALA A 257 7.54 16.61 20.08
C ALA A 257 7.99 17.41 21.32
N GLU A 258 8.63 18.57 21.11
CA GLU A 258 9.02 19.47 22.21
C GLU A 258 7.80 20.11 22.91
N ARG A 259 6.78 20.52 22.15
CA ARG A 259 5.53 21.05 22.73
C ARG A 259 4.79 20.01 23.58
N GLN A 260 4.88 18.74 23.19
CA GLN A 260 4.27 17.64 23.96
C GLN A 260 5.07 17.33 25.24
N LYS A 261 6.41 17.40 25.20
CA LYS A 261 7.26 17.33 26.41
C LYS A 261 7.00 18.49 27.36
N ALA A 262 6.83 19.72 26.85
CA ALA A 262 6.51 20.89 27.66
C ALA A 262 5.14 20.78 28.34
N LYS A 263 4.11 20.27 27.64
CA LYS A 263 2.80 19.99 28.24
C LYS A 263 2.86 18.89 29.31
N LEU A 264 3.64 17.83 29.11
CA LEU A 264 3.84 16.80 30.13
C LEU A 264 4.61 17.30 31.36
N ALA A 265 5.54 18.24 31.19
CA ALA A 265 6.28 18.85 32.30
C ALA A 265 5.39 19.80 33.12
N LEU A 266 4.46 20.51 32.48
CA LEU A 266 3.52 21.42 33.14
C LEU A 266 2.49 20.67 34.00
N ASN A 267 2.04 19.49 33.55
CA ASN A 267 1.09 18.65 34.30
C ASN A 267 1.71 17.87 35.47
N LYS A 268 3.02 17.96 35.70
CA LYS A 268 3.72 17.33 36.84
C LYS A 268 4.00 18.28 38.01
N ARG A 269 3.52 19.53 37.94
CA ARG A 269 3.74 20.57 38.96
C ARG A 269 2.47 20.96 39.74
N PHE A 270 1.43 20.15 39.69
CA PHE A 270 0.25 20.23 40.54
C PHE A 270 -0.08 18.85 41.09
#